data_AF-A0A968YSB1-F1
#
_entry.id   AF-A0A968YSB1-F1
#
_cell.length_a   1.000
_cell.length_b   1.000
_cell.length_c   1.000
_cell.angle_alpha   90.00
_cell.angle_beta   90.00
_cell.angle_gamma   90.00
#
_symmetry.space_group_name_H-M   'P 1'
#
loop_
_entity.id
_entity.type
_entity.pdbx_description
1 polymer ?
#
loop_
_entity_poly.entity_id
_entity_poly.type
_entity_poly.pdbx_seq_one_letter_code
_entity_poly.pdbx_strand_id
1 'polypeptide(L)'
;MEVHVVELDRKRLRQDGETQPREKLDKKHIEDLVRDWKKGAQFESALAYYDGQDYWLTDGYHRNAALEELGEAKILVEIRCGTLKDAKWHSYSVNQHKALKRSNADKQRAIIGALKHPYGTSRSNVQIAEHCGVDEGTVRAWRKKLESSGEIAPNHERTVTRRGKTYSQKTTRIGNSKQNHQEQQKFKVICADLPYHGQVVEVVEVKAGDCYICRTALGDVYPFFKSELDSMDSGVTPSVVAPMVAIQQESAREQLIALVVRLPENCLNDAIALLKQRFNGRASAP
;
A
#
# COMPACT_ATOMS: atom_id res chain seq x y z
N MET A 1 21.87 -22.89 15.85
CA MET A 1 21.41 -24.16 15.28
C MET A 1 22.63 -25.01 15.10
N GLU A 2 22.72 -26.12 15.81
CA GLU A 2 23.81 -27.08 15.60
C GLU A 2 23.62 -27.69 14.22
N VAL A 3 24.69 -27.60 13.42
CA VAL A 3 24.73 -28.08 12.06
C VAL A 3 25.57 -29.34 12.07
N HIS A 4 24.94 -30.49 11.87
CA HIS A 4 25.65 -31.78 11.86
C HIS A 4 25.82 -32.24 10.43
N VAL A 5 27.08 -32.31 9.98
CA VAL A 5 27.41 -32.90 8.69
C VAL A 5 27.70 -34.39 8.89
N VAL A 6 26.94 -35.24 8.20
CA VAL A 6 27.00 -36.70 8.36
C VAL A 6 26.94 -37.37 6.98
N GLU A 7 27.64 -38.49 6.81
CA GLU A 7 27.42 -39.38 5.66
C GLU A 7 26.15 -40.20 5.88
N LEU A 8 25.16 -40.01 5.01
CA LEU A 8 23.90 -40.73 5.06
C LEU A 8 23.75 -41.63 3.83
N ASP A 9 23.11 -42.78 4.00
CA ASP A 9 22.63 -43.58 2.87
C ASP A 9 21.57 -42.78 2.10
N ARG A 10 21.78 -42.65 0.79
CA ARG A 10 20.88 -41.93 -0.11
C ARG A 10 19.46 -42.47 -0.08
N LYS A 11 19.26 -43.78 0.19
CA LYS A 11 17.93 -44.40 0.27
C LYS A 11 17.10 -43.89 1.44
N ARG A 12 17.72 -43.29 2.46
CA ARG A 12 17.01 -42.68 3.60
C ARG A 12 16.53 -41.26 3.31
N LEU A 13 17.02 -40.64 2.24
CA LEU A 13 16.61 -39.30 1.83
C LEU A 13 15.31 -39.36 1.04
N ARG A 14 14.27 -38.77 1.60
CA ARG A 14 12.99 -38.58 0.93
C ARG A 14 13.01 -37.35 0.05
N GLN A 15 12.51 -37.53 -1.17
CA GLN A 15 12.42 -36.50 -2.20
C GLN A 15 10.97 -36.13 -2.56
N ASP A 16 10.00 -36.90 -2.07
CA ASP A 16 8.58 -36.79 -2.37
C ASP A 16 7.83 -35.77 -1.50
N GLY A 17 8.54 -35.08 -0.60
CA GLY A 17 8.01 -34.00 0.22
C GLY A 17 7.77 -32.68 -0.51
N GLU A 18 7.76 -32.63 -1.85
CA GLU A 18 7.68 -31.40 -2.66
C GLU A 18 8.70 -30.31 -2.26
N THR A 19 9.83 -30.73 -1.71
CA THR A 19 10.90 -29.84 -1.28
C THR A 19 11.77 -29.37 -2.45
N GLN A 20 11.58 -29.90 -3.66
CA GLN A 20 12.30 -29.46 -4.86
C GLN A 20 11.63 -28.24 -5.50
N PRO A 21 12.27 -27.05 -5.46
CA PRO A 21 11.70 -25.85 -6.05
C PRO A 21 11.87 -25.79 -7.57
N ARG A 22 12.83 -26.55 -8.14
CA ARG A 22 13.10 -26.56 -9.58
C ARG A 22 12.08 -27.41 -10.33
N GLU A 23 11.67 -26.98 -11.50
CA GLU A 23 10.71 -27.72 -12.32
C GLU A 23 11.27 -29.07 -12.78
N LYS A 24 12.53 -29.09 -13.20
CA LYS A 24 13.23 -30.27 -13.71
C LYS A 24 14.67 -30.30 -13.25
N LEU A 25 15.22 -31.50 -13.16
CA LEU A 25 16.65 -31.70 -13.05
C LEU A 25 17.29 -31.45 -14.42
N ASP A 26 18.43 -30.77 -14.40
CA ASP A 26 19.20 -30.48 -15.61
C ASP A 26 20.19 -31.64 -15.80
N LYS A 27 19.91 -32.49 -16.79
CA LYS A 27 20.73 -33.67 -17.10
C LYS A 27 22.16 -33.30 -17.45
N LYS A 28 22.36 -32.20 -18.18
CA LYS A 28 23.71 -31.75 -18.55
C LYS A 28 24.50 -31.36 -17.30
N HIS A 29 23.86 -30.69 -16.35
CA HIS A 29 24.50 -30.36 -15.08
C HIS A 29 24.83 -31.61 -14.25
N ILE A 30 23.97 -32.63 -14.27
CA ILE A 30 24.24 -33.92 -13.63
C ILE A 30 25.47 -34.59 -14.27
N GLU A 31 25.54 -34.65 -15.59
CA GLU A 31 26.69 -35.21 -16.32
C GLU A 31 28.00 -34.47 -16.02
N ASP A 32 27.95 -33.14 -15.94
CA ASP A 32 29.09 -32.31 -15.55
C ASP A 32 29.55 -32.64 -14.11
N LEU A 33 28.60 -32.78 -13.16
CA LEU A 33 28.91 -33.19 -11.78
C LEU A 33 29.54 -34.58 -11.73
N VAL A 34 29.00 -35.56 -12.46
CA VAL A 34 29.55 -36.93 -12.56
C VAL A 34 30.98 -36.88 -13.09
N ARG A 35 31.24 -36.09 -14.15
CA ARG A 35 32.58 -35.94 -14.72
C ARG A 35 33.55 -35.34 -13.71
N ASP A 36 33.13 -34.32 -12.98
CA ASP A 36 33.99 -33.63 -12.01
C ASP A 36 34.26 -34.52 -10.79
N TRP A 37 33.30 -35.32 -10.34
CA TRP A 37 33.52 -36.36 -9.35
C TRP A 37 34.53 -37.41 -9.79
N LYS A 38 34.46 -37.87 -11.06
CA LYS A 38 35.46 -38.81 -11.62
C LYS A 38 36.88 -38.23 -11.66
N LYS A 39 37.02 -36.90 -11.66
CA LYS A 39 38.32 -36.21 -11.56
C LYS A 39 38.78 -35.99 -10.12
N GLY A 40 38.00 -36.40 -9.12
CA GLY A 40 38.31 -36.22 -7.70
C GLY A 40 37.88 -34.87 -7.13
N ALA A 41 36.97 -34.15 -7.78
CA ALA A 41 36.43 -32.92 -7.22
C ALA A 41 35.64 -33.20 -5.92
N GLN A 42 35.82 -32.33 -4.93
CA GLN A 42 35.01 -32.33 -3.72
C GLN A 42 33.87 -31.33 -3.86
N PHE A 43 32.68 -31.72 -3.42
CA PHE A 43 31.48 -30.88 -3.46
C PHE A 43 31.04 -30.55 -2.05
N GLU A 44 30.35 -29.41 -1.91
CA GLU A 44 29.66 -29.06 -0.67
C GLU A 44 28.67 -30.16 -0.26
N SER A 45 28.36 -30.26 1.03
CA SER A 45 27.32 -31.16 1.53
C SER A 45 25.94 -30.79 0.97
N ALA A 46 25.08 -31.80 0.79
CA ALA A 46 23.65 -31.60 0.61
C ALA A 46 23.01 -31.08 1.90
N LEU A 47 21.76 -30.61 1.84
CA LEU A 47 21.02 -30.18 3.04
C LEU A 47 19.74 -30.99 3.18
N ALA A 48 19.53 -31.58 4.35
CA ALA A 48 18.30 -32.27 4.68
C ALA A 48 17.75 -31.83 6.05
N TYR A 49 16.43 -31.89 6.19
CA TYR A 49 15.74 -31.70 7.46
C TYR A 49 15.32 -33.05 8.04
N TYR A 50 15.49 -33.23 9.33
CA TYR A 50 15.04 -34.41 10.07
C TYR A 50 13.89 -34.04 10.98
N ASP A 51 12.74 -34.70 10.80
CA ASP A 51 11.50 -34.44 11.56
C ASP A 51 11.32 -35.38 12.75
N GLY A 52 12.28 -36.26 13.01
CA GLY A 52 12.20 -37.33 14.01
C GLY A 52 11.92 -38.72 13.42
N GLN A 53 11.52 -38.80 12.14
CA GLN A 53 11.25 -40.05 11.46
C GLN A 53 11.99 -40.14 10.12
N ASP A 54 11.80 -39.14 9.26
CA ASP A 54 12.27 -39.10 7.88
C ASP A 54 13.30 -37.99 7.66
N TYR A 55 14.17 -38.19 6.66
CA TYR A 55 15.12 -37.18 6.20
C TYR A 55 14.61 -36.53 4.90
N TRP A 56 14.25 -35.26 4.97
CA TRP A 56 13.70 -34.49 3.85
C TRP A 56 14.81 -33.75 3.11
N LEU A 57 15.14 -34.19 1.90
CA LEU A 57 16.14 -33.51 1.07
C LEU A 57 15.63 -32.12 0.68
N THR A 58 16.40 -31.09 1.02
CA THR A 58 16.03 -29.68 0.80
C THR A 58 16.92 -29.01 -0.24
N ASP A 59 18.21 -29.37 -0.28
CA ASP A 59 19.16 -28.95 -1.31
C ASP A 59 20.06 -30.11 -1.72
N GLY A 60 20.60 -30.05 -2.94
CA GLY A 60 21.51 -31.05 -3.48
C GLY A 60 20.82 -32.14 -4.29
N TYR A 61 19.67 -31.88 -4.90
CA TYR A 61 19.00 -32.85 -5.76
C TYR A 61 19.84 -33.27 -6.98
N HIS A 62 20.52 -32.34 -7.66
CA HIS A 62 21.45 -32.68 -8.74
C HIS A 62 22.64 -33.50 -8.24
N ARG A 63 23.16 -33.19 -7.05
CA ARG A 63 24.23 -33.98 -6.40
C ARG A 63 23.75 -35.40 -6.08
N ASN A 64 22.56 -35.53 -5.51
CA ASN A 64 21.98 -36.84 -5.22
C ASN A 64 21.75 -37.67 -6.49
N ALA A 65 21.30 -37.04 -7.58
CA ALA A 65 21.11 -37.72 -8.86
C ALA A 65 22.44 -38.13 -9.51
N ALA A 66 23.46 -37.27 -9.48
CA ALA A 66 24.77 -37.60 -10.04
C ALA A 66 25.50 -38.70 -9.23
N LEU A 67 25.33 -38.76 -7.90
CA LEU A 67 25.80 -39.90 -7.09
C LEU A 67 25.06 -41.20 -7.43
N GLU A 68 23.80 -41.12 -7.88
CA GLU A 68 23.06 -42.27 -8.39
C GLU A 68 23.70 -42.85 -9.65
N GLU A 69 24.05 -41.98 -10.59
CA GLU A 69 24.70 -42.39 -11.83
C GLU A 69 26.11 -42.96 -11.61
N LEU A 70 26.78 -42.51 -10.54
CA LEU A 70 28.08 -43.06 -10.10
C LEU A 70 27.96 -44.38 -9.35
N GLY A 71 26.75 -44.80 -8.94
CA GLY A 71 26.54 -45.99 -8.12
C GLY A 71 26.96 -45.82 -6.66
N GLU A 72 27.15 -44.57 -6.19
CA GLU A 72 27.50 -44.29 -4.81
C GLU A 72 26.27 -44.40 -3.91
N ALA A 73 26.39 -45.16 -2.82
CA ALA A 73 25.30 -45.38 -1.87
C ALA A 73 25.20 -44.26 -0.83
N LYS A 74 26.31 -43.56 -0.56
CA LYS A 74 26.40 -42.54 0.47
C LYS A 74 26.46 -41.14 -0.11
N ILE A 75 25.95 -40.19 0.64
CA ILE A 75 26.03 -38.76 0.34
C ILE A 75 26.35 -37.99 1.62
N LEU A 76 27.19 -36.96 1.50
CA LEU A 76 27.49 -36.04 2.58
C LEU A 76 26.33 -35.05 2.74
N VAL A 77 25.69 -35.03 3.91
CA VAL A 77 24.49 -34.22 4.17
C VAL A 77 24.64 -33.44 5.46
N GLU A 78 24.32 -32.15 5.38
CA GLU A 78 24.04 -31.28 6.50
C GLU A 78 22.63 -31.55 7.02
N ILE A 79 22.51 -32.07 8.24
CA ILE A 79 21.22 -32.38 8.86
C ILE A 79 20.81 -31.24 9.78
N ARG A 80 19.59 -30.72 9.57
CA ARG A 80 18.94 -29.76 10.47
C ARG A 80 17.68 -30.38 11.08
N CYS A 81 17.47 -30.16 12.36
CA CYS A 81 16.21 -30.59 12.98
C CYS A 81 15.07 -29.66 12.55
N GLY A 82 13.99 -30.23 12.03
CA GLY A 82 12.79 -29.48 11.68
C GLY A 82 11.79 -30.29 10.87
N THR A 83 10.58 -29.78 10.77
CA THR A 83 9.46 -30.46 10.11
C THR A 83 9.56 -30.37 8.58
N LEU A 84 8.73 -31.15 7.87
CA LEU A 84 8.56 -31.02 6.42
C LEU A 84 8.20 -29.58 6.00
N LYS A 85 7.45 -28.84 6.82
CA LYS A 85 7.10 -27.44 6.54
C LYS A 85 8.33 -26.54 6.58
N ASP A 86 9.23 -26.77 7.53
CA ASP A 86 10.49 -26.03 7.64
C ASP A 86 11.41 -26.35 6.45
N ALA A 87 11.46 -27.62 6.04
CA ALA A 87 12.18 -28.07 4.85
C ALA A 87 11.67 -27.38 3.57
N LYS A 88 10.35 -27.39 3.34
CA LYS A 88 9.69 -26.71 2.22
C LYS A 88 9.98 -25.22 2.23
N TRP A 89 9.82 -24.57 3.38
CA TRP A 89 10.08 -23.14 3.49
C TRP A 89 11.52 -22.80 3.16
N HIS A 90 12.48 -23.57 3.68
CA HIS A 90 13.90 -23.33 3.44
C HIS A 90 14.28 -23.58 1.97
N SER A 91 13.68 -24.56 1.30
CA SER A 91 14.01 -24.89 -0.09
C SER A 91 13.74 -23.73 -1.07
N TYR A 92 12.76 -22.86 -0.77
CA TYR A 92 12.48 -21.66 -1.56
C TYR A 92 13.62 -20.62 -1.55
N SER A 93 14.56 -20.72 -0.58
CA SER A 93 15.68 -19.79 -0.41
C SER A 93 17.05 -20.34 -0.87
N VAL A 94 17.31 -21.64 -0.75
CA VAL A 94 18.68 -22.20 -0.91
C VAL A 94 19.30 -21.97 -2.31
N ASN A 95 18.46 -21.85 -3.34
CA ASN A 95 18.90 -21.75 -4.73
C ASN A 95 19.20 -20.31 -5.21
N GLN A 96 19.25 -19.32 -4.31
CA GLN A 96 19.53 -17.94 -4.67
C GLN A 96 20.98 -17.73 -5.14
N HIS A 97 21.95 -18.39 -4.48
CA HIS A 97 23.39 -18.14 -4.64
C HIS A 97 24.18 -19.33 -5.20
N LYS A 98 23.50 -20.35 -5.75
CA LYS A 98 24.15 -21.54 -6.31
C LYS A 98 24.61 -21.30 -7.76
N ALA A 99 25.62 -22.06 -8.19
CA ALA A 99 26.26 -21.94 -9.50
C ALA A 99 25.28 -22.06 -10.69
N LEU A 100 24.27 -22.93 -10.57
CA LEU A 100 23.24 -23.09 -11.59
C LEU A 100 22.14 -22.03 -11.42
N LYS A 101 22.08 -21.08 -12.35
CA LYS A 101 21.06 -20.01 -12.36
C LYS A 101 19.64 -20.59 -12.35
N ARG A 102 18.76 -19.97 -11.57
CA ARG A 102 17.33 -20.30 -11.56
C ARG A 102 16.65 -19.78 -12.82
N SER A 103 15.84 -20.62 -13.46
CA SER A 103 14.96 -20.19 -14.54
C SER A 103 13.81 -19.32 -14.02
N ASN A 104 13.09 -18.64 -14.91
CA ASN A 104 11.89 -17.89 -14.52
C ASN A 104 10.80 -18.83 -13.96
N ALA A 105 10.66 -20.04 -14.51
CA ALA A 105 9.74 -21.05 -14.00
C ALA A 105 10.09 -21.48 -12.55
N ASP A 106 11.39 -21.69 -12.26
CA ASP A 106 11.83 -22.05 -10.90
C ASP A 106 11.53 -20.93 -9.89
N LYS A 107 11.76 -19.66 -10.28
CA LYS A 107 11.42 -18.50 -9.46
C LYS A 107 9.92 -18.42 -9.19
N GLN A 108 9.10 -18.66 -10.22
CA GLN A 108 7.64 -18.65 -10.09
C GLN A 108 7.16 -19.75 -9.14
N ARG A 109 7.67 -20.98 -9.25
CA ARG A 109 7.33 -22.09 -8.34
C ARG A 109 7.70 -21.76 -6.90
N ALA A 110 8.87 -21.17 -6.65
CA ALA A 110 9.28 -20.74 -5.33
C ALA A 110 8.36 -19.65 -4.75
N ILE A 111 7.96 -18.65 -5.56
CA ILE A 111 7.03 -17.59 -5.13
C ILE A 111 5.65 -18.16 -4.79
N ILE A 112 5.09 -19.00 -5.66
CA ILE A 112 3.76 -19.61 -5.45
C ILE A 112 3.79 -20.50 -4.21
N GLY A 113 4.82 -21.33 -4.06
CA GLY A 113 5.02 -22.18 -2.89
C GLY A 113 5.11 -21.35 -1.60
N ALA A 114 5.93 -20.30 -1.60
CA ALA A 114 6.07 -19.41 -0.45
C ALA A 114 4.77 -18.69 -0.09
N LEU A 115 3.98 -18.22 -1.07
CA LEU A 115 2.71 -17.53 -0.83
C LEU A 115 1.63 -18.47 -0.25
N LYS A 116 1.63 -19.74 -0.64
CA LYS A 116 0.72 -20.77 -0.12
C LYS A 116 1.18 -21.36 1.21
N HIS A 117 2.45 -21.19 1.56
CA HIS A 117 3.02 -21.76 2.78
C HIS A 117 2.49 -21.05 4.04
N PRO A 118 2.21 -21.77 5.15
CA PRO A 118 1.75 -21.16 6.40
C PRO A 118 2.65 -20.03 6.92
N TYR A 119 3.97 -20.15 6.75
CA TYR A 119 4.92 -19.10 7.16
C TYR A 119 4.94 -17.88 6.22
N GLY A 120 4.44 -18.01 5.00
CA GLY A 120 4.37 -16.92 4.03
C GLY A 120 3.07 -16.12 4.11
N THR A 121 1.97 -16.71 4.62
CA THR A 121 0.65 -16.06 4.67
C THR A 121 0.68 -14.72 5.42
N SER A 122 1.38 -14.64 6.55
CA SER A 122 1.48 -13.42 7.37
C SER A 122 2.63 -12.48 6.96
N ARG A 123 3.45 -12.87 5.99
CA ARG A 123 4.62 -12.09 5.55
C ARG A 123 4.25 -11.07 4.48
N SER A 124 4.92 -9.93 4.53
CA SER A 124 4.85 -8.90 3.48
C SER A 124 5.49 -9.38 2.18
N ASN A 125 5.13 -8.73 1.06
CA ASN A 125 5.74 -9.02 -0.24
C ASN A 125 7.28 -8.88 -0.19
N VAL A 126 7.79 -7.87 0.51
CA VAL A 126 9.23 -7.62 0.67
C VAL A 126 9.92 -8.79 1.36
N GLN A 127 9.36 -9.29 2.46
CA GLN A 127 9.94 -10.42 3.19
C GLN A 127 9.93 -11.72 2.37
N ILE A 128 8.90 -11.93 1.55
CA ILE A 128 8.85 -13.07 0.63
C ILE A 128 9.84 -12.89 -0.52
N ALA A 129 9.97 -11.67 -1.04
CA ALA A 129 10.90 -11.32 -2.11
C ALA A 129 12.36 -11.55 -1.67
N GLU A 130 12.72 -11.10 -0.46
CA GLU A 130 14.01 -11.38 0.17
C GLU A 130 14.23 -12.89 0.37
N HIS A 131 13.24 -13.59 0.93
CA HIS A 131 13.34 -15.04 1.19
C HIS A 131 13.49 -15.87 -0.09
N CYS A 132 12.88 -15.45 -1.20
CA CYS A 132 12.95 -16.12 -2.50
C CYS A 132 14.04 -15.53 -3.42
N GLY A 133 14.69 -14.42 -3.06
CA GLY A 133 15.69 -13.71 -3.86
C GLY A 133 15.14 -13.26 -5.20
N VAL A 134 13.99 -12.57 -5.18
CA VAL A 134 13.29 -12.02 -6.35
C VAL A 134 12.88 -10.58 -6.06
N ASP A 135 12.42 -9.86 -7.08
CA ASP A 135 11.89 -8.50 -6.90
C ASP A 135 10.50 -8.50 -6.24
N GLU A 136 10.22 -7.49 -5.40
CA GLU A 136 8.93 -7.33 -4.71
C GLU A 136 7.76 -7.20 -5.68
N GLY A 137 7.95 -6.50 -6.80
CA GLY A 137 6.92 -6.32 -7.82
C GLY A 137 6.51 -7.64 -8.46
N THR A 138 7.46 -8.57 -8.62
CA THR A 138 7.16 -9.93 -9.11
C THR A 138 6.29 -10.69 -8.11
N VAL A 139 6.61 -10.63 -6.81
CA VAL A 139 5.80 -11.27 -5.76
C VAL A 139 4.40 -10.65 -5.71
N ARG A 140 4.30 -9.33 -5.81
CA ARG A 140 3.03 -8.60 -5.83
C ARG A 140 2.13 -9.04 -6.99
N ALA A 141 2.68 -9.19 -8.19
CA ALA A 141 1.94 -9.64 -9.36
C ALA A 141 1.37 -11.06 -9.17
N TRP A 142 2.19 -11.98 -8.64
CA TRP A 142 1.75 -13.35 -8.34
C TRP A 142 0.73 -13.42 -7.21
N ARG A 143 0.91 -12.63 -6.15
CA ARG A 143 -0.06 -12.54 -5.05
C ARG A 143 -1.42 -12.07 -5.56
N LYS A 144 -1.47 -10.99 -6.35
CA LYS A 144 -2.71 -10.49 -6.95
C LYS A 144 -3.39 -11.57 -7.81
N LYS A 145 -2.62 -12.32 -8.60
CA LYS A 145 -3.15 -13.40 -9.45
C LYS A 145 -3.77 -14.52 -8.60
N LEU A 146 -3.09 -14.96 -7.55
CA LEU A 146 -3.56 -16.02 -6.66
C LEU A 146 -4.75 -15.59 -5.79
N GLU A 147 -4.78 -14.34 -5.33
CA GLU A 147 -5.94 -13.76 -4.63
C GLU A 147 -7.15 -13.68 -5.56
N SER A 148 -6.94 -13.29 -6.83
CA SER A 148 -8.00 -13.20 -7.83
C SER A 148 -8.54 -14.58 -8.25
N SER A 149 -7.70 -15.62 -8.23
CA SER A 149 -8.14 -17.01 -8.48
C SER A 149 -8.73 -17.70 -7.25
N GLY A 150 -8.70 -17.06 -6.07
CA GLY A 150 -9.18 -17.63 -4.81
C GLY A 150 -8.26 -18.72 -4.22
N GLU A 151 -7.05 -18.90 -4.77
CA GLU A 151 -6.08 -19.88 -4.27
C GLU A 151 -5.44 -19.46 -2.95
N ILE A 152 -5.43 -18.16 -2.64
CA ILE A 152 -4.99 -17.61 -1.36
C ILE A 152 -5.98 -16.56 -0.87
N ALA A 153 -6.17 -16.48 0.44
CA ALA A 153 -6.98 -15.44 1.05
C ALA A 153 -6.26 -14.08 1.00
N PRO A 154 -6.98 -12.97 0.81
CA PRO A 154 -6.40 -11.64 0.83
C PRO A 154 -5.75 -11.36 2.19
N ASN A 155 -4.52 -10.86 2.15
CA ASN A 155 -3.77 -10.56 3.36
C ASN A 155 -4.18 -9.20 3.95
N HIS A 156 -5.06 -9.23 4.95
CA HIS A 156 -5.51 -8.05 5.70
C HIS A 156 -4.58 -7.65 6.86
N GLU A 157 -3.67 -8.54 7.27
CA GLU A 157 -2.76 -8.36 8.41
C GLU A 157 -1.35 -8.85 8.10
N ARG A 158 -0.41 -7.91 8.01
CA ARG A 158 0.99 -8.24 7.74
C ARG A 158 1.86 -8.07 8.98
N THR A 159 2.81 -8.98 9.15
CA THR A 159 3.84 -8.87 10.19
C THR A 159 4.92 -7.89 9.73
N VAL A 160 5.15 -6.82 10.47
CA VAL A 160 6.15 -5.79 10.16
C VAL A 160 7.13 -5.68 11.31
N THR A 161 8.42 -5.62 11.00
CA THR A 161 9.47 -5.30 11.97
C THR A 161 9.96 -3.88 11.75
N ARG A 162 9.85 -3.02 12.76
CA ARG A 162 10.39 -1.64 12.71
C ARG A 162 11.16 -1.37 13.99
N ARG A 163 12.39 -0.86 13.86
CA ARG A 163 13.28 -0.57 15.02
C ARG A 163 13.42 -1.76 15.97
N GLY A 164 13.56 -2.97 15.42
CA GLY A 164 13.72 -4.20 16.21
C GLY A 164 12.46 -4.75 16.89
N LYS A 165 11.30 -4.08 16.76
CA LYS A 165 10.01 -4.59 17.28
C LYS A 165 9.15 -5.12 16.14
N THR A 166 8.61 -6.32 16.32
CA THR A 166 7.71 -6.97 15.37
C THR A 166 6.26 -6.78 15.82
N TYR A 167 5.39 -6.29 14.93
CA TYR A 167 3.96 -6.09 15.20
C TYR A 167 3.09 -6.45 13.98
N SER A 168 1.84 -6.85 14.24
CA SER A 168 0.84 -7.03 13.18
C SER A 168 0.28 -5.67 12.75
N GLN A 169 0.24 -5.41 11.45
CA GLN A 169 -0.32 -4.20 10.87
C GLN A 169 -1.55 -4.54 10.02
N LYS A 170 -2.72 -4.03 10.42
CA LYS A 170 -3.94 -4.05 9.62
C LYS A 170 -3.79 -3.10 8.43
N THR A 171 -3.95 -3.61 7.21
CA THR A 171 -3.77 -2.83 5.99
C THR A 171 -5.05 -2.20 5.46
N THR A 172 -6.21 -2.64 5.96
CA THR A 172 -7.55 -2.26 5.46
C THR A 172 -7.91 -0.78 5.60
N ARG A 173 -7.19 -0.01 6.42
CA ARG A 173 -7.42 1.44 6.62
C ARG A 173 -6.23 2.32 6.21
N ILE A 174 -5.18 1.74 5.66
CA ILE A 174 -3.98 2.50 5.27
C ILE A 174 -4.30 3.27 3.98
N GLY A 175 -4.34 4.62 4.07
CA GLY A 175 -4.62 5.51 2.94
C GLY A 175 -6.01 6.15 2.94
N ASN A 176 -6.99 5.57 3.66
CA ASN A 176 -8.36 6.14 3.74
C ASN A 176 -8.45 7.46 4.53
N SER A 177 -7.39 7.84 5.25
CA SER A 177 -7.35 9.11 5.98
C SER A 177 -7.37 10.36 5.08
N LYS A 178 -7.04 10.24 3.79
CA LYS A 178 -7.05 11.40 2.88
C LYS A 178 -8.46 11.81 2.41
N GLN A 179 -9.44 10.90 2.43
CA GLN A 179 -10.81 11.24 2.02
C GLN A 179 -11.61 11.95 3.12
N ASN A 180 -11.28 11.74 4.40
CA ASN A 180 -11.99 12.35 5.53
C ASN A 180 -11.41 13.69 6.02
N HIS A 181 -10.46 14.29 5.30
CA HIS A 181 -9.95 15.63 5.61
C HIS A 181 -10.65 16.75 4.81
N GLN A 182 -11.65 16.41 4.00
CA GLN A 182 -12.50 17.40 3.32
C GLN A 182 -13.63 17.91 4.22
N GLU A 183 -13.85 17.30 5.39
CA GLU A 183 -14.86 17.76 6.36
C GLU A 183 -14.21 18.73 7.36
N GLN A 184 -14.78 19.94 7.45
CA GLN A 184 -14.52 21.00 8.43
C GLN A 184 -13.41 22.02 8.12
N GLN A 185 -13.19 22.42 6.86
CA GLN A 185 -12.54 23.70 6.63
C GLN A 185 -13.51 24.83 7.02
N LYS A 186 -13.11 25.62 8.01
CA LYS A 186 -13.82 26.83 8.44
C LYS A 186 -13.16 28.03 7.78
N PHE A 187 -13.92 28.79 7.02
CA PHE A 187 -13.45 30.04 6.43
C PHE A 187 -14.13 31.21 7.12
N LYS A 188 -13.41 32.33 7.23
CA LYS A 188 -14.02 33.59 7.62
C LYS A 188 -14.46 34.32 6.36
N VAL A 189 -15.71 34.74 6.31
CA VAL A 189 -16.20 35.59 5.21
C VAL A 189 -15.56 36.97 5.35
N ILE A 190 -14.74 37.35 4.39
CA ILE A 190 -14.01 38.63 4.39
C ILE A 190 -14.65 39.69 3.50
N CYS A 191 -15.53 39.29 2.57
CA CYS A 191 -16.25 40.24 1.71
C CYS A 191 -17.22 41.08 2.56
N ALA A 192 -17.03 42.40 2.59
CA ALA A 192 -17.84 43.34 3.37
C ALA A 192 -19.27 43.51 2.81
N ASP A 193 -19.44 43.22 1.52
CA ASP A 193 -20.72 43.34 0.80
C ASP A 193 -21.66 42.14 1.05
N LEU A 194 -21.16 41.09 1.70
CA LEU A 194 -21.96 39.91 2.04
C LEU A 194 -22.58 40.05 3.44
N PRO A 195 -23.84 39.62 3.62
CA PRO A 195 -24.54 39.70 4.91
C PRO A 195 -23.89 38.85 6.01
N TYR A 196 -22.96 37.95 5.64
CA TYR A 196 -22.22 37.07 6.52
C TYR A 196 -20.80 37.56 6.80
N HIS A 197 -20.45 38.79 6.42
CA HIS A 197 -19.14 39.38 6.69
C HIS A 197 -18.70 39.18 8.15
N GLY A 198 -17.49 38.70 8.34
CA GLY A 198 -16.89 38.44 9.64
C GLY A 198 -17.35 37.13 10.30
N GLN A 199 -18.35 36.43 9.77
CA GLN A 199 -18.78 35.14 10.28
C GLN A 199 -17.90 33.99 9.79
N VAL A 200 -17.81 32.97 10.62
CA VAL A 200 -17.13 31.72 10.27
C VAL A 200 -18.15 30.78 9.63
N VAL A 201 -17.87 30.37 8.40
CA VAL A 201 -18.68 29.44 7.64
C VAL A 201 -17.92 28.12 7.45
N GLU A 202 -18.65 27.01 7.53
CA GLU A 202 -18.10 25.67 7.37
C GLU A 202 -18.30 25.19 5.95
N VAL A 203 -17.25 24.74 5.26
CA VAL A 203 -17.39 24.20 3.90
C VAL A 203 -18.12 22.87 3.95
N VAL A 204 -19.23 22.81 3.22
CA VAL A 204 -20.04 21.60 3.01
C VAL A 204 -19.62 20.90 1.72
N GLU A 205 -19.32 21.66 0.67
CA GLU A 205 -18.95 21.10 -0.63
C GLU A 205 -18.06 22.08 -1.40
N VAL A 206 -17.03 21.58 -2.08
CA VAL A 206 -16.22 22.37 -3.02
C VAL A 206 -16.71 22.05 -4.43
N LYS A 207 -17.27 23.03 -5.12
CA LYS A 207 -17.69 22.86 -6.52
C LYS A 207 -16.53 23.17 -7.47
N ALA A 208 -16.63 22.69 -8.70
CA ALA A 208 -15.62 22.97 -9.72
C ALA A 208 -15.52 24.50 -9.97
N GLY A 209 -14.31 25.06 -9.82
CA GLY A 209 -14.03 26.50 -9.86
C GLY A 209 -13.70 27.08 -8.48
N ASP A 210 -13.65 28.41 -8.37
CA ASP A 210 -13.38 29.13 -7.10
C ASP A 210 -14.63 29.26 -6.21
N CYS A 211 -15.62 28.35 -6.31
CA CYS A 211 -16.91 28.44 -5.63
C CYS A 211 -17.06 27.33 -4.55
N TYR A 212 -17.30 27.74 -3.31
CA TYR A 212 -17.48 26.90 -2.14
C TYR A 212 -18.92 26.97 -1.67
N ILE A 213 -19.53 25.84 -1.34
CA ILE A 213 -20.79 25.81 -0.61
C ILE A 213 -20.47 25.76 0.87
N CYS A 214 -20.86 26.79 1.60
CA CYS A 214 -20.60 26.89 3.03
C CYS A 214 -21.90 26.99 3.83
N ARG A 215 -21.89 26.39 5.02
CA ARG A 215 -22.94 26.48 6.02
C ARG A 215 -22.58 27.53 7.05
N THR A 216 -23.52 28.42 7.33
CA THR A 216 -23.40 29.45 8.38
C THR A 216 -23.65 28.84 9.76
N ALA A 217 -23.34 29.60 10.82
CA ALA A 217 -23.61 29.18 12.20
C ALA A 217 -25.12 28.98 12.49
N LEU A 218 -26.00 29.59 11.69
CA LEU A 218 -27.46 29.45 11.79
C LEU A 218 -27.99 28.22 11.03
N GLY A 219 -27.12 27.48 10.34
CA GLY A 219 -27.48 26.28 9.57
C GLY A 219 -27.83 26.54 8.10
N ASP A 220 -27.92 27.81 7.69
CA ASP A 220 -28.21 28.17 6.29
C ASP A 220 -27.01 27.92 5.39
N VAL A 221 -27.26 27.48 4.16
CA VAL A 221 -26.25 27.07 3.19
C VAL A 221 -26.18 28.06 2.03
N TYR A 222 -25.00 28.64 1.79
CA TYR A 222 -24.77 29.65 0.76
C TYR A 222 -23.51 29.35 -0.06
N PRO A 223 -23.51 29.67 -1.37
CA PRO A 223 -22.30 29.66 -2.18
C PRO A 223 -21.46 30.90 -1.89
N PHE A 224 -20.15 30.72 -1.75
CA PHE A 224 -19.14 31.75 -1.56
C PHE A 224 -18.00 31.54 -2.55
N PHE A 225 -17.42 32.61 -3.06
CA PHE A 225 -16.21 32.52 -3.87
C PHE A 225 -14.94 32.52 -3.00
N LYS A 226 -13.85 31.95 -3.50
CA LYS A 226 -12.55 31.92 -2.81
C LYS A 226 -12.08 33.32 -2.41
N SER A 227 -12.32 34.31 -3.26
CA SER A 227 -11.97 35.72 -3.01
C SER A 227 -12.76 36.36 -1.86
N GLU A 228 -13.85 35.73 -1.44
CA GLU A 228 -14.74 36.21 -0.37
C GLU A 228 -14.45 35.53 0.97
N LEU A 229 -13.52 34.57 0.98
CA LEU A 229 -13.20 33.70 2.09
C LEU A 229 -11.71 33.79 2.44
N ASP A 230 -11.39 33.87 3.73
CA ASP A 230 -10.02 33.74 4.23
C ASP A 230 -9.87 32.47 5.06
N SER A 231 -8.78 31.73 4.81
CA SER A 231 -8.52 30.45 5.46
C SER A 231 -8.11 30.67 6.91
N MET A 232 -8.91 30.18 7.86
CA MET A 232 -8.48 30.11 9.26
C MET A 232 -7.64 28.84 9.44
N ASP A 233 -6.32 28.96 9.35
CA ASP A 233 -5.43 27.88 9.82
C ASP A 233 -5.67 27.65 11.32
N SER A 234 -5.99 26.41 11.66
CA SER A 234 -6.36 26.00 13.01
C SER A 234 -5.13 25.98 13.93
N GLY A 235 -4.83 27.12 14.52
CA GLY A 235 -3.82 27.25 15.57
C GLY A 235 -4.01 28.51 16.39
N VAL A 236 -4.11 28.32 17.71
CA VAL A 236 -4.04 29.31 18.82
C VAL A 236 -5.38 29.74 19.45
N THR A 237 -5.47 29.46 20.75
CA THR A 237 -6.52 29.77 21.74
C THR A 237 -6.70 31.28 21.98
N PRO A 238 -7.88 31.76 22.44
CA PRO A 238 -8.14 33.19 22.54
C PRO A 238 -7.49 33.79 23.79
N SER A 239 -6.79 34.91 23.61
CA SER A 239 -6.49 35.85 24.68
C SER A 239 -7.13 37.19 24.35
N VAL A 240 -7.82 37.72 25.35
CA VAL A 240 -8.49 39.02 25.39
C VAL A 240 -7.54 40.14 24.98
N VAL A 241 -8.07 41.18 24.31
CA VAL A 241 -7.89 42.62 24.58
C VAL A 241 -8.30 43.42 23.31
N ALA A 242 -9.33 44.27 23.45
CA ALA A 242 -9.56 45.41 22.56
C ALA A 242 -8.60 46.55 22.97
N PRO A 243 -8.16 47.44 22.06
CA PRO A 243 -9.01 48.59 21.78
C PRO A 243 -8.97 49.14 20.34
N MET A 244 -9.91 50.05 20.14
CA MET A 244 -10.13 50.98 19.02
C MET A 244 -8.86 51.70 18.54
N VAL A 245 -8.82 52.07 17.25
CA VAL A 245 -8.83 53.46 16.76
C VAL A 245 -8.92 53.46 15.22
N ALA A 246 -9.65 54.45 14.71
CA ALA A 246 -10.07 54.69 13.33
C ALA A 246 -8.93 55.07 12.36
N ILE A 247 -9.20 55.00 11.05
CA ILE A 247 -9.32 56.16 10.14
C ILE A 247 -9.46 55.70 8.67
N GLN A 248 -10.58 56.13 8.08
CA GLN A 248 -10.86 56.57 6.70
C GLN A 248 -10.12 55.92 5.52
N GLN A 249 -10.89 55.38 4.57
CA GLN A 249 -11.19 56.08 3.30
C GLN A 249 -12.20 55.27 2.50
N GLU A 250 -13.26 55.93 1.98
CA GLU A 250 -13.90 55.44 0.77
C GLU A 250 -14.29 56.60 -0.15
N SER A 251 -13.67 56.53 -1.33
CA SER A 251 -13.96 57.26 -2.54
C SER A 251 -15.11 56.54 -3.24
N ALA A 252 -16.14 57.30 -3.61
CA ALA A 252 -17.22 56.81 -4.45
C ALA A 252 -16.69 56.44 -5.84
N ARG A 253 -17.03 55.23 -6.31
CA ARG A 253 -17.44 54.97 -7.70
C ARG A 253 -18.17 53.63 -7.79
N GLU A 254 -19.50 53.77 -7.76
CA GLU A 254 -20.57 52.90 -8.27
C GLU A 254 -20.17 51.54 -8.85
N GLN A 255 -20.59 50.45 -8.17
CA GLN A 255 -20.97 49.20 -8.83
C GLN A 255 -22.22 48.58 -8.17
N LEU A 256 -23.27 48.46 -8.99
CA LEU A 256 -24.52 47.70 -8.87
C LEU A 256 -24.84 46.96 -7.55
N ILE A 257 -25.86 47.42 -6.83
CA ILE A 257 -26.53 46.66 -5.77
C ILE A 257 -27.71 45.89 -6.39
N ALA A 258 -27.59 44.56 -6.51
CA ALA A 258 -28.72 43.70 -6.84
C ALA A 258 -29.48 43.33 -5.55
N LEU A 259 -30.63 43.96 -5.33
CA LEU A 259 -31.52 43.63 -4.22
C LEU A 259 -32.57 42.59 -4.69
N VAL A 260 -32.43 41.35 -4.25
CA VAL A 260 -33.40 40.28 -4.54
C VAL A 260 -34.41 40.21 -3.41
N VAL A 261 -35.64 40.65 -3.66
CA VAL A 261 -36.77 40.61 -2.71
C VAL A 261 -37.81 39.63 -3.23
N ARG A 262 -38.26 38.67 -2.39
CA ARG A 262 -39.37 37.78 -2.71
C ARG A 262 -40.68 38.42 -2.25
N LEU A 263 -41.57 38.71 -3.19
CA LEU A 263 -42.91 39.25 -2.98
C LEU A 263 -43.96 38.25 -3.50
N PRO A 264 -45.18 38.20 -2.94
CA PRO A 264 -46.28 37.43 -3.52
C PRO A 264 -46.67 37.99 -4.90
N GLU A 265 -47.04 37.11 -5.84
CA GLU A 265 -47.17 37.43 -7.28
C GLU A 265 -48.10 38.61 -7.59
N ASN A 266 -49.11 38.84 -6.74
CA ASN A 266 -50.09 39.92 -6.89
C ASN A 266 -49.54 41.33 -6.62
N CYS A 267 -48.33 41.47 -6.04
CA CYS A 267 -47.75 42.77 -5.68
C CYS A 267 -46.51 43.16 -6.51
N LEU A 268 -46.10 42.32 -7.48
CA LEU A 268 -44.86 42.50 -8.23
C LEU A 268 -44.90 43.75 -9.13
N ASN A 269 -46.03 44.00 -9.79
CA ASN A 269 -46.16 45.09 -10.77
C ASN A 269 -46.13 46.47 -10.11
N ASP A 270 -46.75 46.62 -8.93
CA ASP A 270 -46.74 47.88 -8.18
C ASP A 270 -45.34 48.21 -7.63
N ALA A 271 -44.61 47.19 -7.18
CA ALA A 271 -43.23 47.35 -6.72
C ALA A 271 -42.28 47.79 -7.86
N ILE A 272 -42.44 47.24 -9.06
CA ILE A 272 -41.64 47.62 -10.24
C ILE A 272 -41.94 49.07 -10.66
N ALA A 273 -43.20 49.49 -10.61
CA ALA A 273 -43.61 50.85 -10.98
C ALA A 273 -42.98 51.90 -10.05
N LEU A 274 -43.02 51.67 -8.74
CA LEU A 274 -42.42 52.57 -7.74
C LEU A 274 -40.91 52.70 -7.88
N LEU A 275 -40.22 51.60 -8.19
CA LEU A 275 -38.76 51.61 -8.38
C LEU A 275 -38.35 52.37 -9.64
N LYS A 276 -39.06 52.17 -10.76
CA LYS A 276 -38.75 52.86 -12.03
C LYS A 276 -38.94 54.38 -11.92
N GLN A 277 -39.98 54.83 -11.23
CA GLN A 277 -40.23 56.25 -11.04
C GLN A 277 -39.11 56.92 -10.21
N ARG A 278 -38.52 56.19 -9.26
CA ARG A 278 -37.49 56.72 -8.37
C ARG A 278 -36.12 56.85 -9.04
N PHE A 279 -35.80 56.02 -10.03
CA PHE A 279 -34.45 55.96 -10.61
C PHE A 279 -34.29 56.66 -11.97
N ASN A 280 -35.35 56.82 -12.78
CA ASN A 280 -35.22 57.41 -14.13
C ASN A 280 -35.23 58.95 -14.18
N GLY A 281 -35.31 59.65 -13.04
CA GLY A 281 -35.37 61.12 -13.00
C GLY A 281 -34.05 61.88 -13.05
N ARG A 282 -32.88 61.23 -13.25
CA ARG A 282 -31.57 61.87 -13.04
C ARG A 282 -30.54 61.78 -14.18
N ALA A 283 -30.91 61.29 -15.37
CA ALA A 283 -30.00 61.27 -16.52
C ALA A 283 -30.41 62.31 -17.58
N SER A 284 -30.12 63.60 -17.33
CA SER A 284 -30.01 64.58 -18.42
C SER A 284 -29.18 65.79 -18.02
N ALA A 285 -28.18 66.04 -18.86
CA ALA A 285 -27.54 67.31 -19.20
C ALA A 285 -26.13 67.55 -18.63
N PRO A 286 -25.25 68.09 -19.51
CA PRO A 286 -23.81 67.78 -19.60
C PRO A 286 -22.91 68.57 -18.65
#